data_AF-A0A1Y0C276-F1
#
_entry.id   AF-A0A1Y0C276-F1
#
_cell.length_a   1.000
_cell.length_b   1.000
_cell.length_c   1.000
_cell.angle_alpha   90.00
_cell.angle_beta   90.00
_cell.angle_gamma   90.00
#
_symmetry.space_group_name_H-M   'P 1'
#
loop_
_entity.id
_entity.type
_entity.pdbx_description
1 polymer ?
#
loop_
_entity_poly.entity_id
_entity_poly.type
_entity_poly.pdbx_seq_one_letter_code
_entity_poly.pdbx_strand_id
1 'polypeptide(L)'
;MAIRNLTRSAAAAVIGTAVVIPVPAAADPLPYGPDTCIQGYVWREARTGDTVCVTPDERSTVLQQNSNPGAHKDPNGAYGPQSCAQGYVWREAFDGDTICVTPDFRQQMLNDNAAAASRKQATQPQPTPGASANGSTVLFEVTGSGEVYNIVTDPSGADVPDHTKIPWQRSMTVGPDVQLLQVVATGRDTPGPGCRITVDGKVVTEQPIGGSAHCVFSRF
;
A
#
# COMPACT_ATOMS: atom_id res chain seq x y z
N MET A 1 34.71 45.35 76.76
CA MET A 1 33.43 44.74 76.34
C MET A 1 33.29 44.96 74.84
N ALA A 2 33.49 43.94 74.03
CA ALA A 2 33.63 44.05 72.57
C ALA A 2 32.25 43.94 71.89
N ILE A 3 31.91 44.90 71.03
CA ILE A 3 30.70 44.86 70.19
C ILE A 3 31.13 44.37 68.80
N ARG A 4 30.68 43.17 68.41
CA ARG A 4 30.87 42.59 67.06
C ARG A 4 29.66 42.91 66.18
N ASN A 5 29.91 43.53 65.03
CA ASN A 5 28.94 43.75 63.96
C ASN A 5 28.57 42.41 63.29
N LEU A 6 27.27 42.17 63.06
CA LEU A 6 26.76 41.11 62.19
C LEU A 6 26.16 41.74 60.93
N THR A 7 26.84 41.57 59.79
CA THR A 7 26.28 41.80 58.46
C THR A 7 25.51 40.54 58.01
N ARG A 8 24.23 40.72 57.66
CA ARG A 8 23.40 39.66 57.05
C ARG A 8 23.56 39.73 55.53
N SER A 9 24.11 38.69 54.91
CA SER A 9 24.08 38.52 53.46
C SER A 9 22.76 37.87 53.05
N ALA A 10 22.00 38.54 52.18
CA ALA A 10 20.83 37.96 51.52
C ALA A 10 21.28 37.21 50.25
N ALA A 11 21.01 35.91 50.18
CA ALA A 11 21.21 35.12 48.98
C ALA A 11 19.94 35.21 48.09
N ALA A 12 20.09 35.74 46.88
CA ALA A 12 19.02 35.75 45.88
C ALA A 12 18.97 34.38 45.17
N ALA A 13 17.84 33.68 45.28
CA ALA A 13 17.59 32.44 44.55
C ALA A 13 17.13 32.76 43.12
N VAL A 14 17.93 32.38 42.13
CA VAL A 14 17.59 32.50 40.70
C VAL A 14 16.74 31.28 40.32
N ILE A 15 15.45 31.49 40.08
CA ILE A 15 14.55 30.46 39.56
C ILE A 15 14.77 30.37 38.05
N GLY A 16 15.54 29.39 37.59
CA GLY A 16 15.73 29.09 36.17
C GLY A 16 14.50 28.40 35.59
N THR A 17 13.82 29.04 34.64
CA THR A 17 12.78 28.41 33.82
C THR A 17 13.44 27.44 32.83
N ALA A 18 13.26 26.14 33.04
CA ALA A 18 13.70 25.13 32.08
C ALA A 18 12.81 25.18 30.82
N VAL A 19 13.41 25.54 29.69
CA VAL A 19 12.75 25.45 28.37
C VAL A 19 12.83 24.00 27.92
N VAL A 20 11.68 23.31 27.87
CA VAL A 20 11.58 21.95 27.34
C VAL A 20 11.49 22.06 25.82
N ILE A 21 12.56 21.74 25.11
CA ILE A 21 12.54 21.64 23.64
C ILE A 21 12.00 20.24 23.30
N PRO A 22 10.85 20.10 22.64
CA PRO A 22 10.39 18.79 22.19
C PRO A 22 11.37 18.25 21.15
N VAL A 23 12.02 17.13 21.47
CA VAL A 23 12.83 16.37 20.52
C VAL A 23 11.84 15.64 19.59
N PRO A 24 11.96 15.77 18.26
CA PRO A 24 11.15 14.96 17.36
C PRO A 24 11.43 13.48 17.63
N ALA A 25 10.39 12.71 17.96
CA ALA A 25 10.50 11.28 18.10
C ALA A 25 10.85 10.68 16.74
N ALA A 26 12.08 10.20 16.58
CA ALA A 26 12.42 9.33 15.46
C ALA A 26 11.65 8.02 15.66
N ALA A 27 10.90 7.59 14.65
CA ALA A 27 10.31 6.26 14.65
C ALA A 27 11.45 5.23 14.73
N ASP A 28 11.29 4.21 15.58
CA ASP A 28 12.26 3.11 15.65
C ASP A 28 12.45 2.48 14.26
N PRO A 29 13.68 2.15 13.86
CA PRO A 29 13.91 1.52 12.57
C PRO A 29 13.16 0.19 12.51
N LEU A 30 12.30 0.06 11.50
CA LEU A 30 11.53 -1.17 11.27
C LEU A 30 12.49 -2.36 11.01
N PRO A 31 12.14 -3.59 11.44
CA PRO A 31 13.03 -4.76 11.37
C PRO A 31 13.65 -5.04 9.99
N TYR A 32 12.93 -4.68 8.92
CA TYR A 32 13.37 -4.84 7.53
C TYR A 32 13.32 -3.51 6.76
N GLY A 33 13.50 -2.39 7.46
CA GLY A 33 13.46 -1.05 6.87
C GLY A 33 12.10 -0.74 6.20
N PRO A 34 12.08 0.05 5.10
CA PRO A 34 10.84 0.52 4.48
C PRO A 34 9.99 -0.61 3.88
N ASP A 35 10.58 -1.77 3.64
CA ASP A 35 9.92 -2.94 3.05
C ASP A 35 9.29 -3.87 4.10
N THR A 36 9.38 -3.53 5.39
CA THR A 36 8.74 -4.30 6.46
C THR A 36 7.24 -4.45 6.19
N CYS A 37 6.75 -5.68 6.03
CA CYS A 37 5.33 -5.94 5.82
C CYS A 37 4.49 -5.63 7.07
N ILE A 38 3.24 -5.23 6.86
CA ILE A 38 2.26 -5.13 7.94
C ILE A 38 2.02 -6.51 8.59
N GLN A 39 1.50 -6.50 9.82
CA GLN A 39 1.17 -7.73 10.55
C GLN A 39 0.26 -8.64 9.71
N GLY A 40 0.55 -9.94 9.70
CA GLY A 40 -0.17 -10.94 8.90
C GLY A 40 0.30 -11.07 7.45
N TYR A 41 1.23 -10.23 6.99
CA TYR A 41 1.80 -10.28 5.65
C TYR A 41 3.29 -10.61 5.67
N VAL A 42 3.78 -11.20 4.58
CA VAL A 42 5.16 -11.59 4.35
C VAL A 42 5.58 -11.26 2.92
N TRP A 43 6.88 -11.10 2.66
CA TRP A 43 7.38 -10.92 1.29
C TRP A 43 7.02 -12.12 0.42
N ARG A 44 6.48 -11.85 -0.77
CA ARG A 44 6.04 -12.85 -1.74
C ARG A 44 7.19 -13.64 -2.33
N GLU A 45 8.35 -13.00 -2.50
CA GLU A 45 9.57 -13.64 -3.01
C GLU A 45 9.38 -14.30 -4.39
N ALA A 46 8.65 -13.66 -5.31
CA ALA A 46 8.51 -14.15 -6.69
C ALA A 46 9.86 -14.23 -7.43
N ARG A 47 10.83 -13.42 -7.01
CA ARG A 47 12.24 -13.46 -7.37
C ARG A 47 13.10 -12.95 -6.21
N THR A 48 14.41 -13.11 -6.30
CA THR A 48 15.34 -12.47 -5.38
C THR A 48 15.09 -10.95 -5.33
N GLY A 49 14.85 -10.42 -4.13
CA GLY A 49 14.57 -9.00 -3.91
C GLY A 49 13.12 -8.58 -4.15
N ASP A 50 12.19 -9.50 -4.44
CA ASP A 50 10.75 -9.18 -4.45
C ASP A 50 10.22 -9.01 -3.03
N THR A 51 10.01 -7.76 -2.62
CA THR A 51 9.50 -7.37 -1.31
C THR A 51 8.01 -7.00 -1.32
N VAL A 52 7.26 -7.37 -2.36
CA VAL A 52 5.80 -7.23 -2.37
C VAL A 52 5.21 -8.07 -1.24
N CYS A 53 4.43 -7.43 -0.36
CA CYS A 53 3.83 -8.07 0.80
C CYS A 53 2.52 -8.79 0.42
N VAL A 54 2.42 -10.07 0.75
CA VAL A 54 1.27 -10.95 0.50
C VAL A 54 0.94 -11.81 1.72
N THR A 55 -0.13 -12.60 1.64
CA THR A 55 -0.46 -13.57 2.70
C THR A 55 0.55 -14.73 2.75
N PRO A 56 0.72 -15.41 3.90
CA PRO A 56 1.60 -16.58 3.98
C PRO A 56 1.26 -17.72 3.02
N ASP A 57 -0.03 -17.98 2.79
CA ASP A 57 -0.49 -19.05 1.88
C ASP A 57 -0.14 -18.73 0.42
N GLU A 58 -0.26 -17.46 0.04
CA GLU A 58 0.13 -16.98 -1.27
C GLU A 58 1.65 -17.07 -1.48
N ARG A 59 2.45 -16.67 -0.49
CA ARG A 59 3.91 -16.88 -0.53
C ARG A 59 4.25 -18.36 -0.71
N SER A 60 3.58 -19.26 0.00
CA SER A 60 3.78 -20.70 -0.14
C SER A 60 3.49 -21.18 -1.57
N THR A 61 2.41 -20.66 -2.18
CA THR A 61 2.06 -20.97 -3.57
C THR A 61 3.11 -20.46 -4.55
N VAL A 62 3.59 -19.23 -4.37
CA VAL A 62 4.66 -18.66 -5.20
C VAL A 62 5.96 -19.45 -5.09
N LEU A 63 6.36 -19.87 -3.88
CA LEU A 63 7.54 -20.69 -3.69
C LEU A 63 7.41 -22.06 -4.37
N GLN A 64 6.22 -22.68 -4.32
CA GLN A 64 5.95 -23.92 -5.03
C GLN A 64 6.11 -23.74 -6.55
N GLN A 65 5.53 -22.68 -7.12
CA GLN A 65 5.64 -22.37 -8.55
C GLN A 65 7.11 -22.09 -8.96
N ASN A 66 7.86 -21.35 -8.14
CA ASN A 66 9.29 -21.10 -8.34
C ASN A 66 10.12 -22.38 -8.31
N SER A 67 9.71 -23.41 -7.54
CA SER A 67 10.42 -24.70 -7.47
C SER A 67 10.25 -25.55 -8.74
N ASN A 68 9.22 -25.26 -9.54
CA ASN A 68 8.96 -25.94 -10.82
C ASN A 68 8.57 -24.93 -11.92
N PRO A 69 9.51 -24.07 -12.36
CA PRO A 69 9.21 -22.99 -13.31
C PRO A 69 8.91 -23.49 -14.72
N GLY A 70 9.11 -24.79 -14.99
CA GLY A 70 8.76 -25.45 -16.25
C GLY A 70 7.31 -25.96 -16.30
N ALA A 71 6.60 -25.97 -15.18
CA ALA A 71 5.22 -26.43 -15.12
C ALA A 71 4.34 -25.65 -16.09
N HIS A 72 3.42 -26.38 -16.75
CA HIS A 72 2.43 -25.82 -17.66
C HIS A 72 3.00 -25.05 -18.87
N LYS A 73 4.26 -25.26 -19.23
CA LYS A 73 4.83 -24.74 -20.48
C LYS A 73 4.56 -25.67 -21.65
N ASP A 74 4.35 -25.07 -22.82
CA ASP A 74 4.36 -25.73 -24.12
C ASP A 74 5.58 -25.23 -24.91
N PRO A 75 6.65 -26.03 -25.01
CA PRO A 75 7.86 -25.61 -25.72
C PRO A 75 7.66 -25.30 -27.20
N ASN A 76 6.57 -25.79 -27.81
CA ASN A 76 6.23 -25.59 -29.22
C ASN A 76 5.18 -24.50 -29.44
N GLY A 77 4.81 -23.76 -28.38
CA GLY A 77 3.80 -22.72 -28.45
C GLY A 77 4.23 -21.48 -29.24
N ALA A 78 3.27 -20.59 -29.49
CA ALA A 78 3.42 -19.43 -30.37
C ALA A 78 4.51 -18.43 -29.97
N TYR A 79 4.95 -18.44 -28.70
CA TYR A 79 5.94 -17.53 -28.13
C TYR A 79 7.25 -18.25 -27.76
N GLY A 80 7.53 -19.38 -28.41
CA GLY A 80 8.74 -20.17 -28.18
C GLY A 80 8.70 -20.98 -26.88
N PRO A 81 9.86 -21.40 -26.34
CA PRO A 81 9.93 -22.37 -25.25
C PRO A 81 9.28 -21.95 -23.93
N GLN A 82 9.01 -20.65 -23.76
CA GLN A 82 8.35 -20.09 -22.57
C GLN A 82 6.83 -19.99 -22.72
N SER A 83 6.25 -20.41 -23.85
CA SER A 83 4.80 -20.36 -24.04
C SER A 83 4.09 -21.17 -22.97
N CYS A 84 2.96 -20.66 -22.49
CA CYS A 84 2.10 -21.43 -21.61
C CYS A 84 1.19 -22.37 -22.41
N ALA A 85 0.99 -23.57 -21.88
CA ALA A 85 0.01 -24.51 -22.39
C ALA A 85 -1.41 -23.94 -22.31
N GLN A 86 -2.33 -24.50 -23.10
CA GLN A 86 -3.72 -24.07 -23.13
C GLN A 86 -4.34 -24.03 -21.72
N GLY A 87 -4.98 -22.90 -21.38
CA GLY A 87 -5.59 -22.67 -20.07
C GLY A 87 -4.67 -22.01 -19.03
N TYR A 88 -3.39 -21.82 -19.36
CA TYR A 88 -2.41 -21.14 -18.52
C TYR A 88 -1.91 -19.86 -19.18
N VAL A 89 -1.46 -18.92 -18.34
CA VAL A 89 -0.89 -17.63 -18.75
C VAL A 89 0.39 -17.37 -17.97
N TRP A 90 1.26 -16.49 -18.47
CA TRP A 90 2.40 -16.01 -17.69
C TRP A 90 1.90 -15.34 -16.41
N ARG A 91 2.57 -15.64 -15.30
CA ARG A 91 2.22 -15.17 -13.96
C ARG A 91 2.40 -13.67 -13.80
N GLU A 92 3.40 -13.09 -14.47
CA GLU A 92 3.63 -11.65 -14.53
C GLU A 92 3.71 -10.96 -13.16
N ALA A 93 4.31 -11.62 -12.17
CA ALA A 93 4.58 -10.99 -10.87
C ALA A 93 5.57 -9.81 -11.01
N PHE A 94 6.45 -9.86 -12.02
CA PHE A 94 7.39 -8.82 -12.40
C PHE A 94 7.71 -8.94 -13.89
N ASP A 95 8.40 -7.93 -14.46
CA ASP A 95 8.81 -7.96 -15.86
C ASP A 95 9.75 -9.14 -16.17
N GLY A 96 9.35 -9.97 -17.14
CA GLY A 96 10.05 -11.21 -17.50
C GLY A 96 9.65 -12.46 -16.71
N ASP A 97 8.64 -12.38 -15.81
CA ASP A 97 8.12 -13.55 -15.10
C ASP A 97 7.26 -14.45 -16.01
N THR A 98 7.90 -15.47 -16.57
CA THR A 98 7.31 -16.42 -17.53
C THR A 98 6.86 -17.73 -16.90
N ILE A 99 6.72 -17.80 -15.57
CA ILE A 99 6.12 -18.96 -14.92
C ILE A 99 4.65 -19.06 -15.34
N CYS A 100 4.19 -20.24 -15.73
CA CYS A 100 2.82 -20.43 -16.21
C CYS A 100 1.87 -20.81 -15.05
N VAL A 101 0.81 -20.02 -14.90
CA VAL A 101 -0.20 -20.15 -13.82
C VAL A 101 -1.61 -20.00 -14.38
N THR A 102 -2.63 -20.15 -13.55
CA THR A 102 -4.02 -19.89 -13.95
C THR A 102 -4.25 -18.39 -14.17
N PRO A 103 -5.22 -18.00 -15.01
CA PRO A 103 -5.58 -16.58 -15.19
C PRO A 103 -5.91 -15.87 -13.88
N ASP A 104 -6.63 -16.53 -12.97
CA ASP A 104 -6.99 -15.95 -11.66
C ASP A 104 -5.75 -15.68 -10.80
N PHE A 105 -4.74 -16.56 -10.84
CA PHE A 105 -3.51 -16.35 -10.08
C PHE A 105 -2.65 -15.24 -10.67
N ARG A 106 -2.59 -15.10 -12.01
CA ARG A 106 -1.99 -13.92 -12.64
C ARG A 106 -2.69 -12.64 -12.17
N GLN A 107 -4.02 -12.66 -12.14
CA GLN A 107 -4.80 -11.52 -11.65
C GLN A 107 -4.47 -11.17 -10.19
N GLN A 108 -4.32 -12.18 -9.34
CA GLN A 108 -3.88 -12.00 -7.96
C GLN A 108 -2.49 -11.32 -7.89
N MET A 109 -1.52 -11.75 -8.69
CA MET A 109 -0.17 -11.14 -8.70
C MET A 109 -0.19 -9.66 -9.09
N LEU A 110 -1.05 -9.29 -10.06
CA LEU A 110 -1.26 -7.90 -10.46
C LEU A 110 -1.92 -7.09 -9.33
N ASN A 111 -2.87 -7.69 -8.61
CA ASN A 111 -3.51 -7.06 -7.46
C ASN A 111 -2.52 -6.81 -6.32
N ASP A 112 -1.59 -7.72 -6.07
CA ASP A 112 -0.54 -7.50 -5.07
C ASP A 112 0.40 -6.37 -5.45
N ASN A 113 0.79 -6.30 -6.72
CA ASN A 113 1.64 -5.24 -7.22
C ASN A 113 0.96 -3.87 -7.04
N ALA A 114 -0.35 -3.79 -7.31
CA ALA A 114 -1.15 -2.60 -7.05
C ALA A 114 -1.28 -2.26 -5.56
N ALA A 115 -1.36 -3.27 -4.68
CA ALA A 115 -1.44 -3.10 -3.23
C ALA A 115 -0.08 -2.90 -2.54
N ALA A 116 1.03 -3.04 -3.26
CA ALA A 116 2.37 -3.17 -2.68
C ALA A 116 2.76 -2.01 -1.75
N ALA A 117 2.32 -0.78 -2.08
CA ALA A 117 2.55 0.38 -1.23
C ALA A 117 1.82 0.19 0.11
N SER A 118 0.50 0.03 0.09
CA SER A 118 -0.35 -0.07 1.28
C SER A 118 0.04 -1.18 2.26
N ARG A 119 0.63 -2.28 1.79
CA ARG A 119 0.95 -3.44 2.63
C ARG A 119 2.31 -3.35 3.35
N LYS A 120 2.99 -2.20 3.28
CA LYS A 120 4.24 -1.92 4.01
C LYS A 120 3.97 -1.09 5.27
N GLN A 121 4.64 -1.42 6.38
CA GLN A 121 4.53 -0.66 7.64
C GLN A 121 4.97 0.79 7.48
N ALA A 122 5.92 1.08 6.58
CA ALA A 122 6.40 2.44 6.35
C ALA A 122 5.34 3.38 5.73
N THR A 123 4.34 2.82 5.05
CA THR A 123 3.20 3.58 4.53
C THR A 123 2.00 3.52 5.47
N GLN A 124 2.10 2.72 6.55
CA GLN A 124 1.02 2.65 7.49
C GLN A 124 0.98 3.93 8.30
N PRO A 125 -0.20 4.52 8.41
CA PRO A 125 -0.40 5.61 9.32
C PRO A 125 -0.10 5.20 10.78
N GLN A 126 0.70 5.99 11.51
CA GLN A 126 0.97 5.76 12.93
C GLN A 126 -0.33 5.78 13.74
N PRO A 127 -0.65 4.72 14.51
CA PRO A 127 -1.90 4.66 15.26
C PRO A 127 -2.07 5.90 16.14
N THR A 128 -2.99 6.79 15.75
CA THR A 128 -3.35 7.98 16.52
C THR A 128 -4.87 7.94 16.73
N PRO A 129 -5.37 8.05 17.96
CA PRO A 129 -6.81 8.13 18.21
C PRO A 129 -7.35 9.43 17.59
N GLY A 130 -8.08 9.35 16.47
CA GLY A 130 -8.55 10.57 15.80
C GLY A 130 -9.54 10.43 14.65
N ALA A 131 -9.93 9.22 14.25
CA ALA A 131 -10.95 9.10 13.22
C ALA A 131 -12.36 9.33 13.78
N SER A 132 -13.26 9.85 12.94
CA SER A 132 -14.68 10.04 13.25
C SER A 132 -15.27 8.79 13.91
N ALA A 133 -15.75 8.94 15.15
CA ALA A 133 -16.39 7.86 15.92
C ALA A 133 -17.60 7.23 15.19
N ASN A 134 -18.16 7.94 14.20
CA ASN A 134 -19.33 7.52 13.42
C ASN A 134 -18.96 6.88 12.07
N GLY A 135 -17.66 6.65 11.80
CA GLY A 135 -17.18 6.22 10.49
C GLY A 135 -17.17 7.35 9.45
N SER A 136 -16.74 7.03 8.22
CA SER A 136 -16.81 7.93 7.06
C SER A 136 -17.35 7.19 5.84
N THR A 137 -18.04 7.92 4.96
CA THR A 137 -18.41 7.42 3.63
C THR A 137 -17.30 7.75 2.64
N VAL A 138 -16.71 6.71 2.05
CA VAL A 138 -15.66 6.83 1.04
C VAL A 138 -16.24 6.51 -0.32
N LEU A 139 -15.85 7.28 -1.33
CA LEU A 139 -16.09 7.01 -2.75
C LEU A 139 -14.73 6.95 -3.45
N PHE A 140 -14.41 5.77 -3.97
CA PHE A 140 -13.28 5.53 -4.86
C PHE A 140 -13.74 5.66 -6.29
N GLU A 141 -12.99 6.39 -7.10
CA GLU A 141 -13.28 6.58 -8.52
C GLU A 141 -12.03 6.30 -9.35
N VAL A 142 -12.25 5.64 -10.48
CA VAL A 142 -11.28 5.52 -11.57
C VAL A 142 -11.87 6.26 -12.77
N THR A 143 -11.16 7.27 -13.23
CA THR A 143 -11.64 8.22 -14.23
C THR A 143 -10.96 7.99 -15.58
N GLY A 144 -11.60 8.42 -16.67
CA GLY A 144 -11.13 8.21 -18.02
C GLY A 144 -12.08 7.36 -18.84
N SER A 145 -11.57 6.79 -19.93
CA SER A 145 -12.32 5.98 -20.89
C SER A 145 -11.58 4.69 -21.21
N GLY A 146 -12.31 3.68 -21.70
CA GLY A 146 -11.73 2.41 -22.13
C GLY A 146 -11.85 1.34 -21.06
N GLU A 147 -10.83 0.50 -20.95
CA GLU A 147 -10.79 -0.62 -20.00
C GLU A 147 -9.52 -0.60 -19.14
N VAL A 148 -9.63 -1.28 -18.00
CA VAL A 148 -8.50 -1.53 -17.10
C VAL A 148 -8.24 -3.03 -16.98
N TYR A 149 -6.99 -3.38 -16.69
CA TYR A 149 -6.62 -4.75 -16.31
C TYR A 149 -7.21 -5.10 -14.94
N ASN A 150 -7.17 -4.15 -14.00
CA ASN A 150 -7.69 -4.32 -12.65
C ASN A 150 -7.92 -2.99 -11.93
N ILE A 151 -8.70 -3.05 -10.85
CA ILE A 151 -8.88 -1.97 -9.88
C ILE A 151 -8.77 -2.56 -8.47
N VAL A 152 -7.90 -1.98 -7.64
CA VAL A 152 -7.71 -2.40 -6.25
C VAL A 152 -7.97 -1.23 -5.32
N THR A 153 -8.80 -1.45 -4.30
CA THR A 153 -9.05 -0.48 -3.22
C THR A 153 -8.46 -0.95 -1.90
N ASP A 154 -8.08 -0.02 -1.03
CA ASP A 154 -7.81 -0.25 0.39
C ASP A 154 -8.73 0.69 1.21
N PRO A 155 -9.61 0.18 2.10
CA PRO A 155 -9.86 -1.24 2.35
C PRO A 155 -10.38 -1.98 1.12
N SER A 156 -10.01 -3.25 1.03
CA SER A 156 -10.40 -4.12 -0.07
C SER A 156 -11.90 -4.39 -0.04
N GLY A 157 -12.53 -4.28 -1.20
CA GLY A 157 -13.90 -4.75 -1.43
C GLY A 157 -13.91 -6.02 -2.27
N ALA A 158 -15.04 -6.34 -2.90
CA ALA A 158 -15.12 -7.43 -3.87
C ALA A 158 -14.10 -7.25 -5.01
N ASP A 159 -13.64 -8.36 -5.59
CA ASP A 159 -12.73 -8.32 -6.73
C ASP A 159 -13.36 -7.56 -7.91
N VAL A 160 -12.55 -6.75 -8.58
CA VAL A 160 -12.96 -6.07 -9.81
C VAL A 160 -12.43 -6.89 -10.98
N PRO A 161 -13.31 -7.44 -11.84
CA PRO A 161 -12.88 -8.28 -12.95
C PRO A 161 -11.99 -7.53 -13.94
N ASP A 162 -11.17 -8.29 -14.65
CA ASP A 162 -10.50 -7.82 -15.83
C ASP A 162 -11.51 -7.29 -16.88
N HIS A 163 -11.05 -6.41 -17.77
CA HIS A 163 -11.84 -5.72 -18.79
C HIS A 163 -12.97 -4.83 -18.24
N THR A 164 -12.86 -4.44 -16.97
CA THR A 164 -13.80 -3.47 -16.38
C THR A 164 -13.76 -2.15 -17.15
N LYS A 165 -14.92 -1.67 -17.59
CA LYS A 165 -15.06 -0.36 -18.26
C LYS A 165 -14.90 0.77 -17.25
N ILE A 166 -14.24 1.85 -17.66
CA ILE A 166 -14.14 3.11 -16.91
C ILE A 166 -14.92 4.23 -17.63
N PRO A 167 -15.52 5.19 -16.89
CA PRO A 167 -15.32 5.48 -15.47
C PRO A 167 -15.97 4.43 -14.55
N TRP A 168 -15.28 4.14 -13.45
CA TRP A 168 -15.71 3.18 -12.44
C TRP A 168 -15.77 3.86 -11.07
N GLN A 169 -16.69 3.42 -10.22
CA GLN A 169 -16.79 3.92 -8.85
C GLN A 169 -17.19 2.83 -7.85
N ARG A 170 -16.76 2.99 -6.61
CA ARG A 170 -17.18 2.18 -5.46
C ARG A 170 -17.34 3.07 -4.23
N SER A 171 -18.48 2.96 -3.56
CA SER A 171 -18.66 3.57 -2.25
C SER A 171 -18.66 2.51 -1.14
N MET A 172 -18.12 2.88 0.02
CA MET A 172 -18.18 2.07 1.23
C MET A 172 -18.12 2.94 2.49
N THR A 173 -18.69 2.41 3.57
CA THR A 173 -18.52 2.99 4.91
C THR A 173 -17.31 2.36 5.56
N VAL A 174 -16.38 3.19 6.04
CA VAL A 174 -15.18 2.76 6.74
C VAL A 174 -15.25 3.15 8.21
N GLY A 175 -14.74 2.26 9.07
CA GLY A 175 -14.65 2.49 10.51
C GLY A 175 -13.63 3.58 10.90
N PRO A 176 -13.58 3.95 12.18
CA PRO A 176 -12.57 4.86 12.71
C PRO A 176 -11.15 4.26 12.74
N ASP A 177 -11.03 2.94 12.66
CA ASP A 177 -9.76 2.22 12.63
C ASP A 177 -9.10 2.23 11.25
N VAL A 178 -9.85 2.49 10.19
CA VAL A 178 -9.33 2.61 8.82
C VAL A 178 -8.66 3.96 8.63
N GLN A 179 -7.33 3.96 8.55
CA GLN A 179 -6.54 5.18 8.45
C GLN A 179 -5.96 5.42 7.04
N LEU A 180 -5.74 4.35 6.26
CA LEU A 180 -5.25 4.42 4.89
C LEU A 180 -6.40 4.16 3.90
N LEU A 181 -6.50 5.01 2.88
CA LEU A 181 -7.39 4.81 1.74
C LEU A 181 -6.56 4.76 0.46
N GLN A 182 -6.85 3.78 -0.40
CA GLN A 182 -6.20 3.64 -1.69
C GLN A 182 -7.21 3.30 -2.79
N VAL A 183 -7.00 3.81 -3.99
CA VAL A 183 -7.48 3.21 -5.24
C VAL A 183 -6.36 3.20 -6.27
N VAL A 184 -6.14 2.05 -6.90
CA VAL A 184 -5.20 1.85 -8.00
C VAL A 184 -5.91 1.23 -9.18
N ALA A 185 -5.67 1.74 -10.37
CA ALA A 185 -6.13 1.12 -11.60
C ALA A 185 -4.99 0.96 -12.61
N THR A 186 -4.81 -0.24 -13.16
CA THR A 186 -3.84 -0.47 -14.23
C THR A 186 -4.55 -0.37 -15.58
N GLY A 187 -4.25 0.70 -16.33
CA GLY A 187 -4.88 0.97 -17.63
C GLY A 187 -4.44 0.04 -18.75
N ARG A 188 -5.35 -0.26 -19.68
CA ARG A 188 -5.06 -0.95 -20.95
C ARG A 188 -4.74 0.02 -22.09
N ASP A 189 -5.36 1.19 -22.04
CA ASP A 189 -5.35 2.18 -23.11
C ASP A 189 -4.46 3.38 -22.79
N THR A 190 -4.09 4.16 -23.82
CA THR A 190 -3.43 5.46 -23.66
C THR A 190 -4.34 6.59 -24.13
N PRO A 191 -4.45 7.72 -23.38
CA PRO A 191 -3.86 7.95 -22.06
C PRO A 191 -4.46 7.01 -20.99
N GLY A 192 -3.64 6.62 -20.01
CA GLY A 192 -4.08 5.74 -18.92
C GLY A 192 -5.15 6.39 -18.02
N PRO A 193 -5.76 5.64 -17.09
CA PRO A 193 -6.79 6.16 -16.21
C PRO A 193 -6.30 7.29 -15.30
N GLY A 194 -7.24 8.07 -14.77
CA GLY A 194 -7.04 8.88 -13.58
C GLY A 194 -7.69 8.21 -12.37
N CYS A 195 -7.58 8.82 -11.20
CA CYS A 195 -8.23 8.32 -10.00
C CYS A 195 -8.64 9.45 -9.08
N ARG A 196 -9.61 9.19 -8.19
CA ARG A 196 -10.06 10.14 -7.18
C ARG A 196 -10.56 9.39 -5.94
N ILE A 197 -10.29 9.95 -4.76
CA ILE A 197 -10.89 9.52 -3.49
C ILE A 197 -11.65 10.70 -2.91
N THR A 198 -12.90 10.45 -2.56
CA THR A 198 -13.80 11.39 -1.90
C THR A 198 -14.20 10.83 -0.54
N VAL A 199 -14.06 11.62 0.53
CA VAL A 199 -14.45 11.26 1.90
C VAL A 199 -15.52 12.24 2.35
N ASP A 200 -16.69 11.74 2.74
CA ASP A 200 -17.82 12.53 3.23
C ASP A 200 -18.17 13.71 2.29
N GLY A 201 -18.11 13.46 0.98
CA GLY A 201 -18.41 14.43 -0.08
C GLY A 201 -17.26 15.38 -0.45
N LYS A 202 -16.10 15.29 0.23
CA LYS A 202 -14.92 16.11 -0.06
C LYS A 202 -13.85 15.28 -0.79
N VAL A 203 -13.38 15.76 -1.94
CA VAL A 203 -12.23 15.17 -2.63
C VAL A 203 -10.98 15.37 -1.77
N VAL A 204 -10.32 14.25 -1.41
CA VAL A 204 -9.13 14.25 -0.55
C VAL A 204 -7.85 13.98 -1.32
N THR A 205 -7.94 13.28 -2.46
CA THR A 205 -6.83 13.08 -3.39
C THR A 205 -7.37 12.81 -4.80
N GLU A 206 -6.62 13.22 -5.81
CA GLU A 206 -6.94 13.03 -7.22
C GLU A 206 -5.66 12.97 -8.06
N GLN A 207 -5.68 12.12 -9.09
CA GLN A 207 -4.72 12.17 -10.18
C GLN A 207 -5.44 12.31 -11.53
N PRO A 208 -4.87 13.08 -12.48
CA PRO A 208 -5.46 13.28 -13.79
C PRO A 208 -5.41 12.00 -14.63
N ILE A 209 -6.25 11.94 -15.66
CA ILE A 209 -6.15 10.95 -16.74
C ILE A 209 -4.75 11.05 -17.37
N GLY A 210 -4.11 9.90 -17.58
CA GLY A 210 -2.71 9.79 -18.00
C GLY A 210 -1.69 9.87 -16.86
N GLY A 211 -2.17 10.01 -15.61
CA GLY A 211 -1.34 9.92 -14.40
C GLY A 211 -0.98 8.47 -14.05
N SER A 212 -0.51 8.23 -12.81
CA SER A 212 -0.18 6.87 -12.37
C SER A 212 -1.41 6.05 -11.98
N ALA A 213 -2.60 6.68 -11.94
CA ALA A 213 -3.86 6.11 -11.48
C ALA A 213 -3.75 5.45 -10.09
N HIS A 214 -2.86 5.98 -9.25
CA HIS A 214 -2.62 5.51 -7.88
C HIS A 214 -2.90 6.64 -6.91
N CYS A 215 -4.10 6.63 -6.34
CA CYS A 215 -4.53 7.60 -5.36
C CYS A 215 -4.41 6.99 -3.97
N VAL A 216 -3.68 7.68 -3.10
CA VAL A 216 -3.49 7.29 -1.70
C VAL A 216 -3.84 8.48 -0.82
N PHE A 217 -4.58 8.24 0.26
CA PHE A 217 -4.91 9.24 1.26
C PHE A 217 -4.80 8.64 2.66
N SER A 218 -4.22 9.40 3.58
CA SER A 218 -4.19 9.06 5.00
C SER A 218 -5.09 9.99 5.80
N ARG A 219 -5.92 9.44 6.69
CA ARG A 219 -6.98 10.14 7.44
C ARG A 219 -6.50 10.81 8.74
N PHE A 220 -5.21 11.13 8.85
CA PHE A 220 -4.63 11.77 10.04
C PHE A 220 -5.09 13.20 10.27
#